data_AF-A0A183ST35-F1
#
_entry.id   AF-A0A183ST35-F1
#
_cell.length_a   1.000
_cell.length_b   1.000
_cell.length_c   1.000
_cell.angle_alpha   90.00
_cell.angle_beta   90.00
_cell.angle_gamma   90.00
#
_symmetry.space_group_name_H-M   'P 1'
#
loop_
_entity.id
_entity.type
_entity.pdbx_description
1 polymer ?
#
loop_
_entity_poly.entity_id
_entity_poly.type
_entity_poly.pdbx_seq_one_letter_code
_entity_poly.pdbx_strand_id
1 'polypeptide(L)'
;MVHIDGHSDMDFPQLIDDLPVGHPPENDAQISAMMQRNDQFIQSAIIAQLIKSTYLVFPSWTSNESSAFTSWVGISSLDNPKRFCLCYGDEEGTCVVRNYNGTEPLSDIADENCDRRWNYTQIELTSANAAAVLRRSKFYALPADLDTPLILDIDEDFFGVRLVGADLLYHGLDMESVLTMGDFIRPIFCLKKGNELEEMRPDIWFRGLLNRIISHCLTRSPQCPRPDLNGTVYDTCSAAIWDAKQDLYRAQPPLVCQGVGEEQHLVEAEVENSLNLLTLLLRNRTREQIRALQRVGICHEFAWRTWFPDMVPISLCLGHNTPGHSVVPEYVPTYTELEALLRNFTRIVRAVPRVPDVITVARSARDGYVPRWLQTRLERLILKVIKVVFRLENDDVVYSDYLAGGQGGWYQRF
;
A
#
# COMPACT_ATOMS: atom_id res chain seq x y z
N MET A 1 12.61 14.42 9.00
CA MET A 1 12.50 13.07 8.40
C MET A 1 13.24 13.07 7.07
N VAL A 2 14.00 12.01 6.79
CA VAL A 2 14.52 11.72 5.44
C VAL A 2 13.72 10.55 4.91
N HIS A 3 12.99 10.76 3.82
CA HIS A 3 12.19 9.76 3.11
C HIS A 3 12.90 9.37 1.82
N ILE A 4 13.11 8.09 1.56
CA ILE A 4 13.76 7.58 0.35
C ILE A 4 12.78 6.68 -0.38
N ASP A 5 12.24 7.17 -1.48
CA ASP A 5 11.01 6.62 -2.08
C ASP A 5 10.98 6.92 -3.60
N GLY A 6 10.29 6.06 -4.38
CA GLY A 6 9.93 6.31 -5.77
C GLY A 6 8.91 7.44 -5.99
N HIS A 7 8.19 7.88 -4.94
CA HIS A 7 7.22 8.98 -4.97
C HIS A 7 7.22 9.83 -3.67
N SER A 8 6.31 10.79 -3.54
CA SER A 8 6.42 11.84 -2.52
C SER A 8 5.73 11.52 -1.19
N ASP A 9 4.70 10.67 -1.14
CA ASP A 9 3.88 10.41 0.06
C ASP A 9 3.36 11.68 0.79
N MET A 10 3.20 12.77 0.04
CA MET A 10 2.81 14.09 0.54
C MET A 10 1.34 14.44 0.25
N ASP A 11 0.49 13.47 -0.09
CA ASP A 11 -0.94 13.71 -0.22
C ASP A 11 -1.52 14.04 1.17
N PHE A 12 -2.57 14.86 1.25
CA PHE A 12 -3.09 15.32 2.54
C PHE A 12 -4.29 14.50 3.03
N PRO A 13 -4.39 14.24 4.34
CA PRO A 13 -5.45 13.40 4.90
C PRO A 13 -6.82 14.09 4.83
N GLN A 14 -7.88 13.33 5.07
CA GLN A 14 -9.19 13.90 5.37
C GLN A 14 -9.23 14.37 6.82
N LEU A 15 -9.97 15.45 7.07
CA LEU A 15 -10.23 15.93 8.43
C LEU A 15 -11.33 15.07 9.05
N ILE A 16 -10.95 14.20 9.98
CA ILE A 16 -11.83 13.27 10.72
C ILE A 16 -11.68 13.49 12.23
N ASP A 17 -12.67 13.07 13.02
CA ASP A 17 -12.76 13.40 14.45
C ASP A 17 -11.54 12.96 15.28
N ASP A 18 -10.99 11.78 14.99
CA ASP A 18 -9.83 11.23 15.72
C ASP A 18 -8.47 11.67 15.15
N LEU A 19 -8.42 12.51 14.11
CA LEU A 19 -7.13 12.98 13.60
C LEU A 19 -6.49 13.94 14.62
N PRO A 20 -5.25 13.70 15.08
CA PRO A 20 -4.60 14.55 16.09
C PRO A 20 -4.11 15.86 15.45
N VAL A 21 -4.98 16.87 15.41
CA VAL A 21 -4.73 18.13 14.73
C VAL A 21 -3.99 19.10 15.65
N GLY A 22 -2.71 19.36 15.36
CA GLY A 22 -1.88 20.31 16.10
C GLY A 22 -1.25 19.78 17.38
N HIS A 23 -1.31 18.47 17.63
CA HIS A 23 -0.64 17.81 18.75
C HIS A 23 -0.22 16.38 18.37
N PRO A 24 0.80 15.81 19.05
CA PRO A 24 1.16 14.40 18.87
C PRO A 24 -0.01 13.46 19.22
N PRO A 25 -0.12 12.28 18.58
CA PRO A 25 -1.15 11.30 18.91
C PRO A 25 -1.00 10.78 20.34
N GLU A 26 -2.11 10.63 21.04
CA GLU A 26 -2.18 10.20 22.44
C GLU A 26 -2.62 8.73 22.61
N ASN A 27 -3.17 8.13 21.55
CA ASN A 27 -3.71 6.76 21.59
C ASN A 27 -3.71 6.09 20.20
N ASP A 28 -3.97 4.78 20.17
CA ASP A 28 -3.98 3.97 18.95
C ASP A 28 -5.03 4.42 17.92
N ALA A 29 -6.16 5.00 18.36
CA ALA A 29 -7.19 5.50 17.44
C ALA A 29 -6.69 6.72 16.67
N GLN A 30 -6.00 7.64 17.35
CA GLN A 30 -5.37 8.80 16.70
C GLN A 30 -4.23 8.39 15.76
N ILE A 31 -3.42 7.40 16.14
CA ILE A 31 -2.39 6.83 15.24
C ILE A 31 -3.05 6.22 14.00
N SER A 32 -4.12 5.45 14.18
CA SER A 32 -4.89 4.89 13.05
C SER A 32 -5.44 6.00 12.15
N ALA A 33 -6.02 7.05 12.73
CA ALA A 33 -6.57 8.20 12.01
C ALA A 33 -5.54 8.99 11.19
N MET A 34 -4.24 8.90 11.53
CA MET A 34 -3.14 9.44 10.73
C MET A 34 -2.76 8.55 9.54
N MET A 35 -3.15 7.28 9.56
CA MET A 35 -2.88 6.29 8.54
C MET A 35 -4.15 6.05 7.70
N GLN A 36 -4.61 7.05 6.95
CA GLN A 36 -5.83 6.93 6.13
C GLN A 36 -5.57 6.29 4.76
N ARG A 37 -4.43 6.64 4.14
CA ARG A 37 -3.92 6.07 2.89
C ARG A 37 -2.39 6.00 2.94
N ASN A 38 -1.80 5.19 2.06
CA ASN A 38 -0.35 4.99 1.97
C ASN A 38 0.39 6.30 1.64
N ASP A 39 -0.21 7.20 0.87
CA ASP A 39 0.37 8.46 0.40
C ASP A 39 0.13 9.66 1.34
N GLN A 40 -0.41 9.46 2.55
CA GLN A 40 -0.91 10.54 3.42
C GLN A 40 -0.24 10.66 4.79
N PHE A 41 0.60 9.70 5.18
CA PHE A 41 1.12 9.62 6.54
C PHE A 41 2.10 10.77 6.86
N ILE A 42 2.89 11.24 5.88
CA ILE A 42 3.86 12.32 6.10
C ILE A 42 3.13 13.64 6.39
N GLN A 43 2.11 13.97 5.61
CA GLN A 43 1.28 15.16 5.89
C GLN A 43 0.54 15.04 7.20
N SER A 44 0.01 13.86 7.52
CA SER A 44 -0.64 13.61 8.82
C SER A 44 0.34 13.84 9.97
N ALA A 45 1.59 13.41 9.84
CA ALA A 45 2.64 13.64 10.83
C ALA A 45 3.05 15.13 10.95
N ILE A 46 3.00 15.92 9.88
CA ILE A 46 3.19 17.38 9.92
C ILE A 46 2.03 18.04 10.68
N ILE A 47 0.79 17.68 10.37
CA ILE A 47 -0.43 18.18 11.04
C ILE A 47 -0.41 17.84 12.54
N ALA A 48 0.03 16.62 12.88
CA ALA A 48 0.21 16.15 14.26
C ALA A 48 1.47 16.70 14.96
N GLN A 49 2.18 17.64 14.33
CA GLN A 49 3.39 18.28 14.88
C GLN A 49 4.56 17.32 15.20
N LEU A 50 4.58 16.15 14.56
CA LEU A 50 5.69 15.18 14.67
C LEU A 50 6.85 15.54 13.75
N ILE A 51 6.57 16.17 12.61
CA ILE A 51 7.56 16.49 11.58
C ILE A 51 7.51 17.98 11.25
N LYS A 52 8.69 18.62 11.24
CA LYS A 52 8.87 20.03 10.83
C LYS A 52 9.67 20.19 9.53
N SER A 53 10.40 19.15 9.15
CA SER A 53 11.17 19.15 7.90
C SER A 53 11.18 17.77 7.27
N THR A 54 10.90 17.72 5.97
CA THR A 54 10.89 16.51 5.15
C THR A 54 11.95 16.63 4.05
N TYR A 55 12.80 15.61 3.96
CA TYR A 55 13.74 15.44 2.86
C TYR A 55 13.27 14.26 2.03
N LEU A 56 12.65 14.53 0.89
CA LEU A 56 12.17 13.49 -0.04
C LEU A 56 13.28 13.20 -1.04
N VAL A 57 13.75 11.96 -1.10
CA VAL A 57 14.88 11.57 -1.95
C VAL A 57 14.42 10.58 -3.01
N PHE A 58 14.29 11.08 -4.23
CA PHE A 58 13.81 10.33 -5.38
C PHE A 58 14.94 9.58 -6.11
N PRO A 59 14.68 8.40 -6.69
CA PRO A 59 15.67 7.64 -7.43
C PRO A 59 15.96 8.27 -8.80
N SER A 60 17.00 7.79 -9.46
CA SER A 60 17.43 8.35 -10.75
C SER A 60 16.52 8.00 -11.94
N TRP A 61 15.55 7.10 -11.75
CA TRP A 61 14.64 6.66 -12.82
C TRP A 61 13.33 7.46 -12.83
N THR A 62 13.08 8.31 -11.84
CA THR A 62 11.96 9.28 -11.88
C THR A 62 12.40 10.57 -12.56
N SER A 63 11.44 11.40 -12.97
CA SER A 63 11.68 12.69 -13.62
C SER A 63 11.73 13.87 -12.65
N ASN A 64 11.90 13.62 -11.35
CA ASN A 64 11.88 14.67 -10.33
C ASN A 64 13.13 15.56 -10.42
N GLU A 65 12.91 16.86 -10.26
CA GLU A 65 13.98 17.82 -10.05
C GLU A 65 14.17 18.07 -8.55
N SER A 66 15.30 18.64 -8.18
CA SER A 66 15.52 19.02 -6.79
C SER A 66 15.00 20.41 -6.52
N SER A 67 14.15 20.52 -5.51
CA SER A 67 13.49 21.74 -5.10
C SER A 67 13.54 21.85 -3.58
N ALA A 68 13.43 23.07 -3.06
CA ALA A 68 13.33 23.29 -1.63
C ALA A 68 12.43 24.49 -1.42
N PHE A 69 11.39 24.32 -0.61
CA PHE A 69 10.39 25.35 -0.37
C PHE A 69 9.90 25.28 1.07
N THR A 70 9.46 26.43 1.56
CA THR A 70 8.73 26.51 2.83
C THR A 70 7.25 26.37 2.53
N SER A 71 6.56 25.47 3.22
CA SER A 71 5.13 25.25 3.03
C SER A 71 4.38 25.40 4.34
N TRP A 72 3.07 25.56 4.25
CA TRP A 72 2.21 25.40 5.41
C TRP A 72 0.92 24.68 5.06
N VAL A 73 0.44 23.94 6.05
CA VAL A 73 -0.89 23.36 6.03
C VAL A 73 -1.81 24.24 6.88
N GLY A 74 -3.02 24.44 6.39
CA GLY A 74 -4.08 25.17 7.08
C GLY A 74 -5.42 24.45 6.99
N ILE A 75 -6.46 25.12 7.46
CA ILE A 75 -7.85 24.66 7.31
C ILE A 75 -8.59 25.66 6.45
N SER A 76 -9.27 25.18 5.41
CA SER A 76 -10.06 26.05 4.53
C SER A 76 -11.24 26.66 5.28
N SER A 77 -11.45 27.96 5.09
CA SER A 77 -12.57 28.72 5.66
C SER A 77 -13.84 28.68 4.81
N LEU A 78 -13.73 28.27 3.54
CA LEU A 78 -14.84 28.27 2.57
C LEU A 78 -15.64 26.98 2.54
N ASP A 79 -15.09 25.90 3.09
CA ASP A 79 -15.62 24.55 2.89
C ASP A 79 -16.44 24.05 4.07
N ASN A 80 -17.56 23.40 3.73
CA ASN A 80 -18.38 22.65 4.67
C ASN A 80 -18.69 21.26 4.06
N PRO A 81 -18.14 20.16 4.59
CA PRO A 81 -17.27 20.07 5.76
C PRO A 81 -15.90 20.74 5.54
N LYS A 82 -15.26 21.17 6.64
CA LYS A 82 -13.92 21.77 6.59
C LYS A 82 -12.90 20.76 6.02
N ARG A 83 -11.96 21.25 5.22
CA ARG A 83 -10.86 20.46 4.64
C ARG A 83 -9.51 21.13 4.85
N PHE A 84 -8.44 20.34 4.79
CA PHE A 84 -7.08 20.89 4.78
C PHE A 84 -6.80 21.63 3.47
N CYS A 85 -5.94 22.63 3.56
CA CYS A 85 -5.36 23.37 2.45
C CYS A 85 -3.84 23.40 2.60
N LEU A 86 -3.13 23.26 1.48
CA LEU A 86 -1.66 23.28 1.42
C LEU A 86 -1.21 24.48 0.59
N CYS A 87 -0.26 25.25 1.09
CA CYS A 87 0.26 26.42 0.41
C CYS A 87 1.80 26.35 0.33
N TYR A 88 2.35 26.78 -0.80
CA TYR A 88 3.79 26.90 -1.00
C TYR A 88 4.20 28.35 -0.81
N GLY A 89 5.21 28.61 0.01
CA GLY A 89 5.65 29.96 0.36
C GLY A 89 6.33 30.71 -0.77
N ASP A 90 6.74 30.01 -1.82
CA ASP A 90 7.34 30.61 -3.01
C ASP A 90 6.29 30.94 -4.10
N GLU A 91 5.05 30.45 -3.95
CA GLU A 91 3.92 30.76 -4.83
C GLU A 91 2.97 31.76 -4.14
N GLU A 92 3.10 33.04 -4.48
CA GLU A 92 2.25 34.08 -3.89
C GLU A 92 0.78 33.93 -4.31
N GLY A 93 -0.11 33.81 -3.32
CA GLY A 93 -1.55 34.03 -3.48
C GLY A 93 -2.41 32.80 -3.77
N THR A 94 -1.84 31.59 -3.89
CA THR A 94 -2.61 30.37 -4.17
C THR A 94 -2.24 29.21 -3.26
N CYS A 95 -3.26 28.48 -2.81
CA CYS A 95 -3.15 27.22 -2.07
C CYS A 95 -3.98 26.15 -2.75
N VAL A 96 -3.68 24.88 -2.49
CA VAL A 96 -4.41 23.74 -3.04
C VAL A 96 -5.27 23.07 -1.98
N VAL A 97 -6.44 22.60 -2.40
CA VAL A 97 -7.37 21.78 -1.60
C VAL A 97 -7.83 20.56 -2.40
N ARG A 98 -8.18 19.47 -1.72
CA ARG A 98 -8.68 18.26 -2.39
C ARG A 98 -10.09 18.50 -2.88
N ASN A 99 -10.33 18.22 -4.15
CA ASN A 99 -11.64 18.34 -4.75
C ASN A 99 -12.33 16.97 -4.82
N TYR A 100 -13.30 16.75 -3.93
CA TYR A 100 -14.04 15.49 -3.86
C TYR A 100 -15.09 15.32 -4.96
N ASN A 101 -15.51 16.42 -5.60
CA ASN A 101 -16.63 16.45 -6.55
C ASN A 101 -16.19 16.84 -7.97
N GLY A 102 -14.89 17.09 -8.18
CA GLY A 102 -14.33 17.54 -9.45
C GLY A 102 -13.70 16.41 -10.25
N THR A 103 -13.46 16.69 -11.53
CA THR A 103 -12.66 15.83 -12.40
C THR A 103 -11.17 15.92 -12.09
N GLU A 104 -10.73 17.07 -11.58
CA GLU A 104 -9.36 17.29 -11.09
C GLU A 104 -9.30 16.96 -9.58
N PRO A 105 -8.25 16.25 -9.11
CA PRO A 105 -8.15 15.83 -7.71
C PRO A 105 -7.87 17.00 -6.77
N LEU A 106 -7.30 18.09 -7.29
CA LEU A 106 -6.96 19.30 -6.56
C LEU A 106 -7.67 20.51 -7.16
N SER A 107 -7.86 21.55 -6.35
CA SER A 107 -8.38 22.83 -6.80
C SER A 107 -7.66 23.95 -6.07
N ASP A 108 -7.43 25.04 -6.78
CA ASP A 108 -6.80 26.23 -6.23
C ASP A 108 -7.81 27.04 -5.43
N ILE A 109 -7.35 27.58 -4.30
CA ILE A 109 -8.04 28.58 -3.49
C ILE A 109 -7.09 29.75 -3.23
N ALA A 110 -7.63 30.93 -2.99
CA ALA A 110 -6.81 32.05 -2.54
C ALA A 110 -6.24 31.76 -1.13
N ASP A 111 -5.02 32.22 -0.88
CA ASP A 111 -4.31 32.02 0.38
C ASP A 111 -5.06 32.55 1.61
N GLU A 112 -5.77 33.66 1.48
CA GLU A 112 -6.65 34.25 2.49
C GLU A 112 -7.78 33.30 2.96
N ASN A 113 -8.12 32.31 2.14
CA ASN A 113 -9.13 31.30 2.47
C ASN A 113 -8.55 30.07 3.16
N CYS A 114 -7.23 30.03 3.37
CA CYS A 114 -6.54 28.98 4.09
C CYS A 114 -6.04 29.50 5.45
N ASP A 115 -6.67 29.06 6.55
CA ASP A 115 -6.22 29.43 7.90
C ASP A 115 -4.85 28.82 8.19
N ARG A 116 -3.79 29.62 8.05
CA ARG A 116 -2.40 29.20 8.17
C ARG A 116 -2.08 28.71 9.59
N ARG A 117 -1.68 27.45 9.72
CA ARG A 117 -1.42 26.82 11.02
C ARG A 117 -0.03 26.21 11.14
N TRP A 118 0.29 25.24 10.29
CA TRP A 118 1.45 24.37 10.49
C TRP A 118 2.49 24.60 9.40
N ASN A 119 3.52 25.37 9.73
CA ASN A 119 4.65 25.60 8.82
C ASN A 119 5.61 24.42 8.86
N TYR A 120 6.12 24.03 7.69
CA TYR A 120 7.15 23.01 7.55
C TYR A 120 8.06 23.33 6.37
N THR A 121 9.22 22.67 6.33
CA THR A 121 10.16 22.76 5.20
C THR A 121 10.14 21.45 4.43
N GLN A 122 9.95 21.54 3.11
CA GLN A 122 10.02 20.40 2.21
C GLN A 122 11.22 20.57 1.29
N ILE A 123 12.04 19.52 1.22
CA ILE A 123 13.27 19.51 0.44
C ILE A 123 13.24 18.25 -0.41
N GLU A 124 13.03 18.45 -1.71
CA GLU A 124 12.99 17.38 -2.70
C GLU A 124 14.36 17.26 -3.35
N LEU A 125 14.88 16.04 -3.36
CA LEU A 125 16.24 15.73 -3.76
C LEU A 125 16.23 14.58 -4.74
N THR A 126 17.15 14.64 -5.69
CA THR A 126 17.46 13.48 -6.52
C THR A 126 18.53 12.64 -5.82
N SER A 127 18.53 11.34 -6.09
CA SER A 127 19.56 10.44 -5.56
C SER A 127 20.99 10.86 -5.92
N ALA A 128 21.16 11.66 -6.98
CA ALA A 128 22.43 12.21 -7.43
C ALA A 128 22.98 13.31 -6.50
N ASN A 129 22.13 14.19 -5.96
CA ASN A 129 22.56 15.33 -5.16
C ASN A 129 22.25 15.20 -3.66
N ALA A 130 21.37 14.28 -3.27
CA ALA A 130 20.91 14.13 -1.90
C ALA A 130 22.05 14.03 -0.89
N ALA A 131 23.04 13.16 -1.14
CA ALA A 131 24.18 13.00 -0.25
C ALA A 131 25.00 14.30 -0.04
N ALA A 132 25.11 15.13 -1.08
CA ALA A 132 25.81 16.41 -0.97
C ALA A 132 24.99 17.43 -0.17
N VAL A 133 23.68 17.50 -0.42
CA VAL A 133 22.78 18.40 0.30
C VAL A 133 22.71 18.04 1.78
N LEU A 134 22.38 16.80 2.10
CA LEU A 134 22.22 16.31 3.48
C LEU A 134 23.47 16.53 4.33
N ARG A 135 24.67 16.48 3.74
CA ARG A 135 25.94 16.58 4.49
C ARG A 135 26.59 17.96 4.46
N ARG A 136 26.46 18.71 3.37
CA ARG A 136 27.30 19.90 3.10
C ARG A 136 26.53 21.15 2.71
N SER A 137 25.22 21.07 2.48
CA SER A 137 24.45 22.27 2.15
C SER A 137 24.54 23.28 3.30
N LYS A 138 24.82 24.54 2.96
CA LYS A 138 24.87 25.62 3.94
C LYS A 138 23.52 25.84 4.64
N PHE A 139 22.42 25.59 3.93
CA PHE A 139 21.06 25.90 4.38
C PHE A 139 20.25 24.66 4.74
N TYR A 140 20.57 23.53 4.11
CA TYR A 140 19.73 22.33 4.14
C TYR A 140 20.48 21.08 4.60
N ALA A 141 21.73 21.19 5.08
CA ALA A 141 22.39 20.04 5.69
C ALA A 141 21.61 19.58 6.92
N LEU A 142 21.56 18.27 7.13
CA LEU A 142 20.95 17.72 8.33
C LEU A 142 21.75 18.18 9.55
N PRO A 143 21.06 18.59 10.63
CA PRO A 143 21.71 18.87 11.90
C PRO A 143 22.46 17.63 12.40
N ALA A 144 23.65 17.85 12.92
CA ALA A 144 24.42 16.79 13.58
C ALA A 144 24.11 16.70 15.09
N ASP A 145 23.33 17.64 15.64
CA ASP A 145 22.91 17.59 17.03
C ASP A 145 21.93 16.44 17.31
N LEU A 146 21.95 15.98 18.57
CA LEU A 146 21.11 14.89 19.07
C LEU A 146 19.77 15.39 19.61
N ASP A 147 19.58 16.71 19.73
CA ASP A 147 18.39 17.29 20.37
C ASP A 147 17.17 17.28 19.43
N THR A 148 17.39 17.13 18.12
CA THR A 148 16.33 17.08 17.11
C THR A 148 16.15 15.65 16.60
N PRO A 149 15.09 14.90 16.98
CA PRO A 149 14.89 13.52 16.53
C PRO A 149 14.93 13.39 15.01
N LEU A 150 15.58 12.32 14.53
CA LEU A 150 15.78 12.03 13.12
C LEU A 150 15.15 10.69 12.77
N ILE A 151 14.20 10.75 11.85
CA ILE A 151 13.57 9.57 11.24
C ILE A 151 14.18 9.38 9.86
N LEU A 152 14.63 8.16 9.57
CA LEU A 152 15.01 7.70 8.24
C LEU A 152 13.97 6.67 7.78
N ASP A 153 13.19 7.04 6.77
CA ASP A 153 12.16 6.21 6.17
C ASP A 153 12.57 5.81 4.76
N ILE A 154 12.34 4.55 4.41
CA ILE A 154 12.90 3.93 3.21
C ILE A 154 11.86 2.99 2.60
N ASP A 155 11.44 3.32 1.39
CA ASP A 155 10.52 2.53 0.61
C ASP A 155 11.26 1.71 -0.43
N GLU A 156 10.92 0.43 -0.53
CA GLU A 156 11.57 -0.50 -1.44
C GLU A 156 11.35 -0.14 -2.92
N ASP A 157 10.28 0.60 -3.23
CA ASP A 157 10.00 1.06 -4.58
C ASP A 157 10.99 2.12 -5.10
N PHE A 158 11.81 2.75 -4.24
CA PHE A 158 13.00 3.50 -4.67
C PHE A 158 13.87 2.68 -5.63
N PHE A 159 13.92 1.35 -5.43
CA PHE A 159 14.71 0.45 -6.26
C PHE A 159 13.98 -0.02 -7.52
N GLY A 160 12.67 0.21 -7.63
CA GLY A 160 11.89 -0.05 -8.82
C GLY A 160 10.45 -0.42 -8.55
N VAL A 161 9.65 -0.25 -9.59
CA VAL A 161 8.20 -0.36 -9.59
C VAL A 161 7.70 -1.37 -10.63
N ARG A 162 6.83 -2.31 -10.27
CA ARG A 162 6.04 -3.13 -11.19
C ARG A 162 4.62 -3.29 -10.68
N LEU A 163 3.67 -2.90 -11.52
CA LEU A 163 2.24 -3.07 -11.23
C LEU A 163 1.89 -4.56 -11.20
N VAL A 164 1.32 -5.02 -10.09
CA VAL A 164 0.93 -6.43 -9.90
C VAL A 164 -0.08 -6.86 -10.98
N GLY A 165 -1.01 -5.96 -11.33
CA GLY A 165 -2.00 -6.19 -12.38
C GLY A 165 -1.41 -6.45 -13.77
N ALA A 166 -0.20 -5.96 -14.06
CA ALA A 166 0.44 -6.18 -15.37
C ALA A 166 0.72 -7.66 -15.64
N ASP A 167 1.01 -8.47 -14.61
CA ASP A 167 1.20 -9.93 -14.76
C ASP A 167 -0.11 -10.63 -15.15
N LEU A 168 -1.26 -10.13 -14.66
CA LEU A 168 -2.58 -10.67 -15.00
C LEU A 168 -2.94 -10.35 -16.45
N LEU A 169 -2.70 -9.10 -16.90
CA LEU A 169 -2.88 -8.70 -18.30
C LEU A 169 -2.01 -9.51 -19.25
N TYR A 170 -0.75 -9.76 -18.88
CA TYR A 170 0.17 -10.60 -19.67
C TYR A 170 -0.38 -12.02 -19.89
N HIS A 171 -1.10 -12.56 -18.90
CA HIS A 171 -1.78 -13.85 -19.00
C HIS A 171 -3.20 -13.78 -19.60
N GLY A 172 -3.58 -12.63 -20.19
CA GLY A 172 -4.83 -12.44 -20.91
C GLY A 172 -6.07 -12.26 -20.01
N LEU A 173 -5.88 -11.84 -18.77
CA LEU A 173 -6.98 -11.37 -17.92
C LEU A 173 -7.12 -9.86 -18.11
N ASP A 174 -8.25 -9.40 -18.63
CA ASP A 174 -8.56 -7.98 -18.70
C ASP A 174 -8.81 -7.39 -17.30
N MET A 175 -8.50 -6.10 -17.11
CA MET A 175 -8.62 -5.46 -15.81
C MET A 175 -10.06 -5.35 -15.32
N GLU A 176 -11.05 -5.22 -16.21
CA GLU A 176 -12.47 -5.19 -15.84
C GLU A 176 -12.88 -6.49 -15.15
N SER A 177 -12.51 -7.63 -15.73
CA SER A 177 -12.74 -8.93 -15.11
C SER A 177 -11.97 -9.10 -13.80
N VAL A 178 -10.75 -8.58 -13.70
CA VAL A 178 -9.93 -8.68 -12.48
C VAL A 178 -10.59 -7.89 -11.35
N LEU A 179 -11.01 -6.65 -11.61
CA LEU A 179 -11.70 -5.80 -10.65
C LEU A 179 -13.04 -6.42 -10.23
N THR A 180 -13.80 -6.96 -11.19
CA THR A 180 -15.05 -7.70 -10.92
C THR A 180 -14.81 -8.89 -9.99
N MET A 181 -13.71 -9.63 -10.13
CA MET A 181 -13.35 -10.69 -9.18
C MET A 181 -13.07 -10.12 -7.79
N GLY A 182 -12.36 -8.98 -7.70
CA GLY A 182 -12.14 -8.26 -6.46
C GLY A 182 -13.45 -7.88 -5.76
N ASP A 183 -14.41 -7.34 -6.52
CA ASP A 183 -15.74 -6.97 -6.00
C ASP A 183 -16.51 -8.18 -5.46
N PHE A 184 -16.39 -9.35 -6.07
CA PHE A 184 -16.98 -10.59 -5.53
C PHE A 184 -16.21 -11.18 -4.35
N ILE A 185 -14.94 -10.80 -4.15
CA ILE A 185 -14.13 -11.26 -3.01
C ILE A 185 -14.44 -10.45 -1.75
N ARG A 186 -14.62 -9.13 -1.91
CA ARG A 186 -14.87 -8.19 -0.79
C ARG A 186 -15.94 -8.63 0.21
N PRO A 187 -17.17 -9.01 -0.20
CA PRO A 187 -18.22 -9.37 0.76
C PRO A 187 -18.02 -10.74 1.41
N ILE A 188 -17.09 -11.57 0.93
CA ILE A 188 -16.86 -12.93 1.45
C ILE A 188 -16.20 -12.88 2.84
N PHE A 189 -15.30 -11.91 3.07
CA PHE A 189 -14.43 -11.90 4.24
C PHE A 189 -14.71 -10.72 5.17
N CYS A 190 -14.74 -10.97 6.48
CA CYS A 190 -14.92 -9.92 7.50
C CYS A 190 -14.00 -10.18 8.70
N LEU A 191 -12.70 -9.94 8.48
CA LEU A 191 -11.69 -10.01 9.52
C LEU A 191 -11.71 -8.72 10.37
N LYS A 192 -12.28 -8.81 11.57
CA LYS A 192 -12.37 -7.66 12.50
C LYS A 192 -11.04 -7.25 13.14
N LYS A 193 -10.04 -8.13 13.12
CA LYS A 193 -8.68 -7.87 13.60
C LYS A 193 -7.71 -8.65 12.73
N GLY A 194 -6.61 -8.02 12.35
CA GLY A 194 -5.56 -8.64 11.56
C GLY A 194 -4.25 -8.68 12.33
N ASN A 195 -3.54 -9.78 12.22
CA ASN A 195 -2.08 -9.78 12.19
C ASN A 195 -1.69 -10.47 10.88
N GLU A 196 -0.39 -10.58 10.60
CA GLU A 196 0.12 -11.25 9.40
C GLU A 196 -0.47 -12.66 9.22
N LEU A 197 -0.67 -13.41 10.31
CA LEU A 197 -1.24 -14.76 10.26
C LEU A 197 -2.72 -14.73 9.87
N GLU A 198 -3.52 -13.87 10.50
CA GLU A 198 -4.95 -13.75 10.21
C GLU A 198 -5.20 -13.29 8.77
N GLU A 199 -4.41 -12.34 8.26
CA GLU A 199 -4.51 -11.87 6.87
C GLU A 199 -4.14 -12.94 5.84
N MET A 200 -3.25 -13.88 6.18
CA MET A 200 -2.93 -15.01 5.29
C MET A 200 -4.05 -16.05 5.21
N ARG A 201 -4.98 -16.13 6.17
CA ARG A 201 -6.01 -17.19 6.20
C ARG A 201 -6.97 -17.10 5.00
N PRO A 202 -7.50 -15.92 4.63
CA PRO A 202 -8.21 -15.75 3.37
C PRO A 202 -7.38 -16.20 2.16
N ASP A 203 -6.11 -15.82 2.07
CA ASP A 203 -5.27 -16.17 0.90
C ASP A 203 -4.98 -17.67 0.81
N ILE A 204 -4.76 -18.34 1.95
CA ILE A 204 -4.63 -19.80 2.04
C ILE A 204 -5.90 -20.46 1.50
N TRP A 205 -7.08 -20.01 1.94
CA TRP A 205 -8.34 -20.53 1.45
C TRP A 205 -8.52 -20.28 -0.05
N PHE A 206 -8.28 -19.06 -0.51
CA PHE A 206 -8.45 -18.66 -1.91
C PHE A 206 -7.53 -19.48 -2.81
N ARG A 207 -6.26 -19.63 -2.43
CA ARG A 207 -5.31 -20.52 -3.12
C ARG A 207 -5.80 -21.96 -3.13
N GLY A 208 -6.39 -22.45 -2.05
CA GLY A 208 -7.02 -23.76 -1.96
C GLY A 208 -8.17 -23.94 -2.96
N LEU A 209 -9.08 -22.96 -3.06
CA LEU A 209 -10.13 -22.91 -4.08
C LEU A 209 -9.54 -22.97 -5.49
N LEU A 210 -8.55 -22.13 -5.79
CA LEU A 210 -7.89 -22.10 -7.10
C LEU A 210 -7.21 -23.45 -7.45
N ASN A 211 -6.58 -24.10 -6.47
CA ASN A 211 -5.99 -25.44 -6.65
C ASN A 211 -7.04 -26.50 -6.97
N ARG A 212 -8.20 -26.46 -6.30
CA ARG A 212 -9.32 -27.37 -6.57
C ARG A 212 -9.88 -27.15 -7.97
N ILE A 213 -10.00 -25.90 -8.42
CA ILE A 213 -10.41 -25.57 -9.80
C ILE A 213 -9.42 -26.14 -10.81
N ILE A 214 -8.11 -25.92 -10.63
CA ILE A 214 -7.07 -26.50 -11.51
C ILE A 214 -7.19 -28.03 -11.57
N SER A 215 -7.35 -28.67 -10.41
CA SER A 215 -7.25 -30.12 -10.26
C SER A 215 -8.52 -30.88 -10.67
N HIS A 216 -9.69 -30.24 -10.63
CA HIS A 216 -10.97 -30.91 -10.88
C HIS A 216 -11.79 -30.32 -12.02
N CYS A 217 -11.71 -29.00 -12.25
CA CYS A 217 -12.48 -28.32 -13.29
C CYS A 217 -11.72 -28.23 -14.62
N LEU A 218 -10.39 -28.08 -14.57
CA LEU A 218 -9.54 -27.87 -15.74
C LEU A 218 -8.83 -29.15 -16.22
N THR A 219 -9.39 -30.34 -15.97
CA THR A 219 -8.73 -31.64 -16.20
C THR A 219 -8.77 -32.14 -17.64
N ARG A 220 -9.72 -31.68 -18.47
CA ARG A 220 -9.88 -32.08 -19.89
C ARG A 220 -10.21 -30.88 -20.79
N SER A 221 -9.25 -30.46 -21.63
CA SER A 221 -9.32 -29.35 -22.61
C SER A 221 -9.71 -27.96 -22.04
N PRO A 222 -9.30 -26.84 -22.65
CA PRO A 222 -9.33 -25.51 -22.02
C PRO A 222 -10.71 -24.84 -21.99
N GLN A 223 -11.79 -25.58 -22.15
CA GLN A 223 -13.15 -25.05 -22.13
C GLN A 223 -13.93 -25.83 -21.08
N CYS A 224 -14.19 -25.20 -19.93
CA CYS A 224 -15.17 -25.72 -18.99
C CYS A 224 -16.49 -26.00 -19.75
N PRO A 225 -17.20 -27.09 -19.43
CA PRO A 225 -18.52 -27.32 -20.01
C PRO A 225 -19.36 -26.06 -19.79
N ARG A 226 -20.01 -25.59 -20.86
CA ARG A 226 -20.99 -24.50 -20.75
C ARG A 226 -22.04 -24.90 -19.72
N PRO A 227 -22.61 -23.95 -18.97
CA PRO A 227 -23.68 -24.24 -18.04
C PRO A 227 -24.89 -24.71 -18.84
N ASP A 228 -25.07 -26.02 -18.95
CA ASP A 228 -26.37 -26.57 -19.33
C ASP A 228 -27.31 -26.25 -18.17
N LEU A 229 -28.13 -25.21 -18.37
CA LEU A 229 -29.05 -24.59 -17.41
C LEU A 229 -30.16 -25.53 -16.91
N ASN A 230 -30.11 -26.83 -17.19
CA ASN A 230 -31.11 -27.81 -16.79
C ASN A 230 -30.47 -29.16 -16.48
N GLY A 231 -30.19 -29.43 -15.19
CA GLY A 231 -30.07 -30.79 -14.67
C GLY A 231 -28.74 -31.12 -13.99
N THR A 232 -28.76 -31.12 -12.65
CA THR A 232 -28.35 -32.23 -11.76
C THR A 232 -27.13 -33.11 -12.11
N VAL A 233 -26.10 -32.63 -12.82
CA VAL A 233 -24.81 -33.32 -12.87
C VAL A 233 -23.87 -32.66 -11.87
N TYR A 234 -23.86 -33.22 -10.65
CA TYR A 234 -22.86 -32.92 -9.63
C TYR A 234 -21.52 -33.53 -10.10
N ASP A 235 -20.82 -32.81 -10.98
CA ASP A 235 -19.52 -33.24 -11.48
C ASP A 235 -18.43 -33.07 -10.41
N THR A 236 -17.26 -33.71 -10.62
CA THR A 236 -16.12 -33.64 -9.69
C THR A 236 -15.65 -32.21 -9.44
N CYS A 237 -15.89 -31.30 -10.39
CA CYS A 237 -15.61 -29.87 -10.24
C CYS A 237 -16.55 -29.22 -9.22
N SER A 238 -17.86 -29.42 -9.39
CA SER A 238 -18.89 -28.88 -8.50
C SER A 238 -18.74 -29.41 -7.08
N ALA A 239 -18.40 -30.69 -6.93
CA ALA A 239 -18.07 -31.28 -5.62
C ALA A 239 -16.85 -30.61 -4.97
N ALA A 240 -15.77 -30.41 -5.72
CA ALA A 240 -14.55 -29.79 -5.19
C ALA A 240 -14.77 -28.31 -4.80
N ILE A 241 -15.59 -27.57 -5.56
CA ILE A 241 -16.01 -26.20 -5.22
C ILE A 241 -16.85 -26.21 -3.95
N TRP A 242 -17.82 -27.13 -3.85
CA TRP A 242 -18.64 -27.28 -2.65
C TRP A 242 -17.77 -27.57 -1.42
N ASP A 243 -16.78 -28.44 -1.52
CA ASP A 243 -15.83 -28.71 -0.44
C ASP A 243 -15.05 -27.46 -0.04
N ALA A 244 -14.53 -26.68 -1.00
CA ALA A 244 -13.85 -25.41 -0.72
C ALA A 244 -14.75 -24.43 0.04
N LYS A 245 -16.02 -24.36 -0.37
CA LYS A 245 -17.04 -23.55 0.29
C LYS A 245 -17.33 -24.07 1.71
N GLN A 246 -17.39 -25.38 1.92
CA GLN A 246 -17.53 -25.96 3.25
C GLN A 246 -16.33 -25.65 4.14
N ASP A 247 -15.11 -25.68 3.59
CA ASP A 247 -13.89 -25.29 4.31
C ASP A 247 -13.96 -23.84 4.77
N LEU A 248 -14.51 -22.94 3.95
CA LEU A 248 -14.70 -21.52 4.29
C LEU A 248 -15.61 -21.35 5.52
N TYR A 249 -16.78 -21.99 5.53
CA TYR A 249 -17.74 -21.88 6.63
C TYR A 249 -17.32 -22.61 7.90
N ARG A 250 -16.47 -23.64 7.78
CA ARG A 250 -15.94 -24.40 8.94
C ARG A 250 -14.68 -23.79 9.53
N ALA A 251 -14.09 -22.78 8.89
CA ALA A 251 -12.87 -22.14 9.36
C ALA A 251 -13.04 -21.62 10.80
N GLN A 252 -12.00 -21.84 11.62
CA GLN A 252 -11.93 -21.36 13.00
C GLN A 252 -10.64 -20.55 13.19
N PRO A 253 -10.71 -19.27 13.61
CA PRO A 253 -11.90 -18.41 13.70
C PRO A 253 -12.70 -18.27 12.38
N PRO A 254 -13.98 -17.85 12.39
CA PRO A 254 -14.75 -17.64 11.15
C PRO A 254 -14.06 -16.66 10.20
N LEU A 255 -14.02 -17.00 8.91
CA LEU A 255 -13.55 -16.11 7.85
C LEU A 255 -14.67 -15.26 7.24
N VAL A 256 -15.88 -15.82 7.24
CA VAL A 256 -17.08 -15.19 6.69
C VAL A 256 -17.72 -14.26 7.71
N CYS A 257 -18.28 -13.16 7.22
CA CYS A 257 -19.20 -12.30 7.96
C CYS A 257 -20.29 -13.13 8.66
N GLN A 258 -20.38 -13.01 9.99
CA GLN A 258 -21.54 -13.52 10.73
C GLN A 258 -22.41 -12.31 11.09
N GLY A 259 -23.55 -12.16 10.41
CA GLY A 259 -24.55 -11.16 10.81
C GLY A 259 -25.17 -11.52 12.17
N VAL A 260 -25.82 -10.55 12.81
CA VAL A 260 -26.51 -10.75 14.09
C VAL A 260 -28.00 -10.54 13.88
N GLY A 261 -28.84 -11.50 14.30
CA GLY A 261 -30.30 -11.37 14.17
C GLY A 261 -30.76 -11.41 12.71
N GLU A 262 -31.63 -10.47 12.31
CA GLU A 262 -32.22 -10.42 10.97
C GLU A 262 -31.19 -10.11 9.86
N GLU A 263 -30.07 -9.45 10.20
CA GLU A 263 -28.97 -9.17 9.27
C GLU A 263 -28.19 -10.45 8.87
N GLN A 264 -28.29 -11.52 9.65
CA GLN A 264 -27.59 -12.78 9.36
C GLN A 264 -28.02 -13.37 8.01
N HIS A 265 -29.32 -13.37 7.71
CA HIS A 265 -29.85 -13.91 6.46
C HIS A 265 -29.45 -13.08 5.23
N LEU A 266 -29.33 -11.76 5.39
CA LEU A 266 -28.90 -10.85 4.31
C LEU A 266 -27.43 -11.05 3.98
N VAL A 267 -26.59 -11.10 5.02
CA VAL A 267 -25.14 -11.32 4.88
C VAL A 267 -24.84 -12.70 4.28
N GLU A 268 -25.54 -13.74 4.74
CA GLU A 268 -25.39 -15.09 4.16
C GLU A 268 -25.77 -15.10 2.67
N ALA A 269 -26.87 -14.45 2.27
CA ALA A 269 -27.28 -14.39 0.87
C ALA A 269 -26.28 -13.64 -0.03
N GLU A 270 -25.69 -12.55 0.47
CA GLU A 270 -24.68 -11.77 -0.26
C GLU A 270 -23.38 -12.57 -0.45
N VAL A 271 -22.88 -13.20 0.61
CA VAL A 271 -21.70 -14.08 0.56
C VAL A 271 -21.92 -15.21 -0.43
N GLU A 272 -23.08 -15.87 -0.36
CA GLU A 272 -23.46 -16.96 -1.26
C GLU A 272 -23.49 -16.53 -2.73
N ASN A 273 -24.14 -15.40 -3.02
CA ASN A 273 -24.21 -14.86 -4.37
C ASN A 273 -22.79 -14.53 -4.90
N SER A 274 -21.96 -13.91 -4.07
CA SER A 274 -20.60 -13.49 -4.42
C SER A 274 -19.69 -14.69 -4.67
N LEU A 275 -19.76 -15.72 -3.83
CA LEU A 275 -19.04 -16.99 -4.02
C LEU A 275 -19.44 -17.69 -5.33
N ASN A 276 -20.73 -17.72 -5.66
CA ASN A 276 -21.22 -18.35 -6.88
C ASN A 276 -20.73 -17.61 -8.13
N LEU A 277 -20.80 -16.28 -8.13
CA LEU A 277 -20.33 -15.44 -9.24
C LEU A 277 -18.81 -15.50 -9.40
N LEU A 278 -18.05 -15.42 -8.30
CA LEU A 278 -16.60 -15.60 -8.31
C LEU A 278 -16.23 -16.96 -8.90
N THR A 279 -16.88 -18.03 -8.46
CA THR A 279 -16.61 -19.38 -8.96
C THR A 279 -16.93 -19.51 -10.45
N LEU A 280 -18.02 -18.90 -10.92
CA LEU A 280 -18.36 -18.87 -12.35
C LEU A 280 -17.25 -18.21 -13.17
N LEU A 281 -16.74 -17.06 -12.72
CA LEU A 281 -15.64 -16.37 -13.38
C LEU A 281 -14.38 -17.23 -13.41
N LEU A 282 -13.99 -17.81 -12.27
CA LEU A 282 -12.78 -18.63 -12.14
C LEU A 282 -12.84 -19.92 -12.97
N ARG A 283 -14.01 -20.56 -13.09
CA ARG A 283 -14.19 -21.74 -13.95
C ARG A 283 -13.94 -21.41 -15.42
N ASN A 284 -14.22 -20.18 -15.84
CA ASN A 284 -14.01 -19.75 -17.22
C ASN A 284 -12.58 -19.22 -17.48
N ARG A 285 -11.58 -19.67 -16.70
CA ARG A 285 -10.16 -19.28 -16.83
C ARG A 285 -9.28 -20.45 -17.21
N THR A 286 -8.16 -20.13 -17.85
CA THR A 286 -7.12 -21.10 -18.16
C THR A 286 -6.30 -21.45 -16.92
N ARG A 287 -5.54 -22.54 -16.97
CA ARG A 287 -4.65 -22.93 -15.86
C ARG A 287 -3.59 -21.87 -15.59
N GLU A 288 -3.08 -21.22 -16.63
CA GLU A 288 -2.09 -20.15 -16.56
C GLU A 288 -2.66 -18.92 -15.87
N GLN A 289 -3.89 -18.52 -16.22
CA GLN A 289 -4.62 -17.41 -15.57
C GLN A 289 -4.88 -17.69 -14.09
N ILE A 290 -5.34 -18.89 -13.75
CA ILE A 290 -5.54 -19.28 -12.34
C ILE A 290 -4.21 -19.27 -11.57
N ARG A 291 -3.11 -19.74 -12.17
CA ARG A 291 -1.78 -19.65 -11.55
C ARG A 291 -1.30 -18.22 -11.38
N ALA A 292 -1.63 -17.32 -12.30
CA ALA A 292 -1.34 -15.89 -12.14
C ALA A 292 -2.11 -15.31 -10.96
N LEU A 293 -3.41 -15.61 -10.84
CA LEU A 293 -4.24 -15.23 -9.69
C LEU A 293 -3.69 -15.80 -8.37
N GLN A 294 -3.16 -17.02 -8.35
CA GLN A 294 -2.49 -17.58 -7.16
C GLN A 294 -1.25 -16.80 -6.73
N ARG A 295 -0.47 -16.25 -7.69
CA ARG A 295 0.70 -15.42 -7.37
C ARG A 295 0.29 -14.07 -6.80
N VAL A 296 -0.76 -13.46 -7.37
CA VAL A 296 -1.36 -12.22 -6.88
C VAL A 296 -1.91 -12.42 -5.47
N GLY A 297 -2.74 -13.45 -5.27
CA GLY A 297 -3.40 -13.74 -4.00
C GLY A 297 -4.46 -12.71 -3.61
N ILE A 298 -4.99 -12.85 -2.40
CA ILE A 298 -5.87 -11.87 -1.77
C ILE A 298 -5.26 -11.33 -0.49
N CYS A 299 -5.43 -10.05 -0.21
CA CYS A 299 -4.92 -9.39 0.99
C CYS A 299 -5.89 -8.28 1.41
N HIS A 300 -5.66 -7.69 2.59
CA HIS A 300 -6.29 -6.42 2.89
C HIS A 300 -5.76 -5.35 1.92
N GLU A 301 -6.65 -4.51 1.39
CA GLU A 301 -6.26 -3.42 0.48
C GLU A 301 -5.31 -2.42 1.15
N PHE A 302 -5.44 -2.25 2.46
CA PHE A 302 -4.54 -1.48 3.30
C PHE A 302 -4.03 -2.34 4.48
N ALA A 303 -3.07 -1.84 5.26
CA ALA A 303 -2.76 -2.51 6.52
C ALA A 303 -4.00 -2.46 7.43
N TRP A 304 -4.26 -3.51 8.21
CA TRP A 304 -5.49 -3.55 9.04
C TRP A 304 -5.61 -2.40 10.08
N ARG A 305 -4.48 -1.77 10.47
CA ARG A 305 -4.46 -0.60 11.36
C ARG A 305 -4.74 0.72 10.65
N THR A 306 -4.74 0.74 9.32
CA THR A 306 -5.14 1.91 8.52
C THR A 306 -6.56 2.28 8.90
N TRP A 307 -6.81 3.56 9.15
CA TRP A 307 -8.15 4.02 9.45
C TRP A 307 -9.07 3.79 8.25
N PHE A 308 -10.20 3.17 8.52
CA PHE A 308 -11.24 2.92 7.53
C PHE A 308 -12.59 3.06 8.23
N PRO A 309 -13.59 3.73 7.63
CA PRO A 309 -14.89 3.96 8.29
C PRO A 309 -15.59 2.68 8.75
N ASP A 310 -15.44 1.61 7.98
CA ASP A 310 -16.03 0.30 8.25
C ASP A 310 -14.93 -0.73 8.62
N MET A 311 -14.55 -1.56 7.66
CA MET A 311 -13.49 -2.56 7.77
C MET A 311 -12.59 -2.46 6.55
N VAL A 312 -11.28 -2.62 6.74
CA VAL A 312 -10.33 -2.67 5.63
C VAL A 312 -10.71 -3.84 4.71
N PRO A 313 -11.14 -3.58 3.45
CA PRO A 313 -11.64 -4.62 2.58
C PRO A 313 -10.54 -5.62 2.21
N ILE A 314 -10.92 -6.88 2.04
CA ILE A 314 -10.08 -7.92 1.46
C ILE A 314 -10.45 -8.04 -0.01
N SER A 315 -9.45 -8.02 -0.88
CA SER A 315 -9.64 -8.13 -2.32
C SER A 315 -8.44 -8.82 -2.95
N LEU A 316 -8.41 -8.93 -4.28
CA LEU A 316 -7.19 -9.30 -4.99
C LEU A 316 -6.07 -8.34 -4.58
N CYS A 317 -4.92 -8.90 -4.22
CA CYS A 317 -3.78 -8.14 -3.74
C CYS A 317 -3.05 -7.47 -4.93
N LEU A 318 -3.72 -6.57 -5.63
CA LEU A 318 -3.21 -5.80 -6.77
C LEU A 318 -2.40 -4.58 -6.31
N GLY A 319 -2.82 -4.05 -5.17
CA GLY A 319 -2.37 -2.80 -4.59
C GLY A 319 -3.10 -1.58 -5.13
N HIS A 320 -2.77 -0.41 -4.58
CA HIS A 320 -3.46 0.84 -4.88
C HIS A 320 -3.34 1.24 -6.36
N ASN A 321 -2.24 0.85 -7.00
CA ASN A 321 -1.93 1.20 -8.39
C ASN A 321 -2.21 0.04 -9.34
N THR A 322 -2.90 0.33 -10.44
CA THR A 322 -3.26 -0.65 -11.46
C THR A 322 -2.88 -0.16 -12.86
N PRO A 323 -2.73 -1.06 -13.85
CA PRO A 323 -2.45 -0.64 -15.23
C PRO A 323 -3.52 0.34 -15.75
N GLY A 324 -3.10 1.52 -16.21
CA GLY A 324 -3.99 2.62 -16.62
C GLY A 324 -4.36 3.60 -15.51
N HIS A 325 -4.07 3.27 -14.25
CA HIS A 325 -4.34 4.09 -13.07
C HIS A 325 -3.16 3.96 -12.09
N SER A 326 -2.03 4.58 -12.43
CA SER A 326 -0.83 4.65 -11.59
C SER A 326 -0.23 6.05 -11.63
N VAL A 327 0.17 6.55 -10.46
CA VAL A 327 0.87 7.85 -10.34
C VAL A 327 2.38 7.75 -10.60
N VAL A 328 2.93 6.53 -10.59
CA VAL A 328 4.35 6.27 -10.86
C VAL A 328 4.51 5.41 -12.12
N PRO A 329 5.46 5.74 -13.02
CA PRO A 329 5.79 4.87 -14.16
C PRO A 329 6.41 3.55 -13.69
N GLU A 330 6.08 2.45 -14.37
CA GLU A 330 6.74 1.17 -14.11
C GLU A 330 8.24 1.23 -14.44
N TYR A 331 9.07 0.72 -13.55
CA TYR A 331 10.51 0.62 -13.70
C TYR A 331 11.03 -0.66 -13.04
N VAL A 332 11.37 -1.66 -13.85
CA VAL A 332 11.99 -2.90 -13.36
C VAL A 332 13.49 -2.85 -13.65
N PRO A 333 14.36 -2.69 -12.63
CA PRO A 333 15.79 -2.52 -12.87
C PRO A 333 16.42 -3.81 -13.42
N THR A 334 17.36 -3.64 -14.34
CA THR A 334 18.37 -4.67 -14.62
C THR A 334 19.32 -4.82 -13.42
N TYR A 335 20.12 -5.89 -13.42
CA TYR A 335 21.10 -6.11 -12.35
C TYR A 335 22.09 -4.94 -12.21
N THR A 336 22.59 -4.41 -13.34
CA THR A 336 23.54 -3.28 -13.35
C THR A 336 22.92 -1.99 -12.80
N GLU A 337 21.66 -1.74 -13.13
CA GLU A 337 20.91 -0.58 -12.62
C GLU A 337 20.63 -0.71 -11.12
N LEU A 338 20.23 -1.90 -10.66
CA LEU A 338 20.04 -2.17 -9.24
C LEU A 338 21.33 -1.92 -8.44
N GLU A 339 22.48 -2.33 -8.94
CA GLU A 339 23.77 -2.02 -8.30
C GLU A 339 24.05 -0.51 -8.27
N ALA A 340 23.67 0.24 -9.31
CA ALA A 340 23.81 1.70 -9.33
C ALA A 340 22.91 2.37 -8.30
N LEU A 341 21.64 1.95 -8.21
CA LEU A 341 20.68 2.42 -7.20
C LEU A 341 21.19 2.13 -5.79
N LEU A 342 21.71 0.92 -5.52
CA LEU A 342 22.32 0.58 -4.23
C LEU A 342 23.55 1.43 -3.89
N ARG A 343 24.38 1.77 -4.87
CA ARG A 343 25.51 2.69 -4.64
C ARG A 343 25.03 4.09 -4.27
N ASN A 344 24.00 4.61 -4.94
CA ASN A 344 23.41 5.91 -4.62
C ASN A 344 22.76 5.89 -3.24
N PHE A 345 21.93 4.88 -2.95
CA PHE A 345 21.34 4.63 -1.64
C PHE A 345 22.41 4.61 -0.54
N THR A 346 23.50 3.84 -0.71
CA THR A 346 24.61 3.80 0.25
C THR A 346 25.25 5.16 0.47
N ARG A 347 25.39 5.99 -0.58
CA ARG A 347 25.92 7.35 -0.45
C ARG A 347 24.99 8.27 0.34
N ILE A 348 23.68 8.16 0.12
CA ILE A 348 22.64 8.91 0.84
C ILE A 348 22.67 8.54 2.32
N VAL A 349 22.59 7.24 2.65
CA VAL A 349 22.59 6.76 4.03
C VAL A 349 23.88 7.17 4.77
N ARG A 350 25.04 7.13 4.10
CA ARG A 350 26.33 7.61 4.67
C ARG A 350 26.41 9.14 4.84
N ALA A 351 25.53 9.90 4.20
CA ALA A 351 25.48 11.35 4.35
C ALA A 351 24.67 11.78 5.57
N VAL A 352 23.86 10.87 6.14
CA VAL A 352 23.16 11.10 7.40
C VAL A 352 24.20 11.26 8.52
N PRO A 353 24.19 12.38 9.26
CA PRO A 353 25.32 12.79 10.11
C PRO A 353 25.43 11.99 11.42
N ARG A 354 24.37 11.29 11.81
CA ARG A 354 24.26 10.50 13.04
C ARG A 354 23.37 9.28 12.81
N VAL A 355 23.37 8.34 13.76
CA VAL A 355 22.38 7.25 13.75
C VAL A 355 20.99 7.89 13.94
N PRO A 356 20.03 7.65 13.02
CA PRO A 356 18.65 8.06 13.21
C PRO A 356 18.04 7.46 14.48
N ASP A 357 17.11 8.16 15.11
CA ASP A 357 16.38 7.69 16.29
C ASP A 357 15.42 6.55 15.93
N VAL A 358 14.88 6.59 14.70
CA VAL A 358 14.04 5.54 14.12
C VAL A 358 14.44 5.34 12.66
N ILE A 359 14.55 4.07 12.25
CA ILE A 359 14.73 3.67 10.86
C ILE A 359 13.58 2.75 10.48
N THR A 360 12.81 3.13 9.46
CA THR A 360 11.73 2.32 8.90
C THR A 360 12.13 1.84 7.51
N VAL A 361 11.67 0.63 7.17
CA VAL A 361 11.81 0.05 5.83
C VAL A 361 10.46 -0.48 5.41
N ALA A 362 9.84 0.16 4.43
CA ALA A 362 8.56 -0.24 3.87
C ALA A 362 8.76 -1.10 2.62
N ARG A 363 7.97 -2.16 2.54
CA ARG A 363 8.04 -3.20 1.51
C ARG A 363 7.21 -2.87 0.26
N SER A 364 6.43 -1.80 0.31
CA SER A 364 5.48 -1.30 -0.70
C SER A 364 4.69 -2.37 -1.50
N ALA A 365 4.41 -3.51 -0.85
CA ALA A 365 3.78 -4.68 -1.49
C ALA A 365 2.26 -4.57 -1.60
N ARG A 366 1.64 -3.83 -0.66
CA ARG A 366 0.22 -3.46 -0.71
C ARG A 366 -0.01 -2.25 -1.61
N ASP A 367 1.00 -1.43 -1.91
CA ASP A 367 0.85 -0.31 -2.85
C ASP A 367 0.87 -0.77 -4.31
N GLY A 368 1.34 -2.01 -4.52
CA GLY A 368 1.44 -2.63 -5.84
C GLY A 368 2.69 -2.19 -6.60
N TYR A 369 3.67 -1.60 -5.91
CA TYR A 369 4.86 -1.05 -6.54
C TYR A 369 6.05 -1.99 -6.50
N VAL A 370 6.33 -2.71 -5.41
CA VAL A 370 7.55 -3.54 -5.42
C VAL A 370 7.42 -4.76 -6.35
N PRO A 371 8.42 -4.99 -7.23
CA PRO A 371 8.61 -6.27 -7.91
C PRO A 371 8.67 -7.42 -6.89
N ARG A 372 7.54 -8.09 -6.65
CA ARG A 372 7.38 -9.05 -5.53
C ARG A 372 8.46 -10.13 -5.47
N TRP A 373 8.96 -10.61 -6.62
CA TRP A 373 10.04 -11.61 -6.67
C TRP A 373 11.42 -11.06 -6.27
N LEU A 374 11.62 -9.73 -6.28
CA LEU A 374 12.84 -9.05 -5.82
C LEU A 374 12.74 -8.57 -4.38
N GLN A 375 11.54 -8.38 -3.83
CA GLN A 375 11.26 -7.86 -2.48
C GLN A 375 12.25 -8.38 -1.41
N THR A 376 12.27 -9.69 -1.14
CA THR A 376 13.14 -10.30 -0.12
C THR A 376 14.63 -10.03 -0.37
N ARG A 377 15.04 -9.86 -1.63
CA ARG A 377 16.43 -9.53 -1.97
C ARG A 377 16.72 -8.04 -1.71
N LEU A 378 15.79 -7.15 -2.07
CA LEU A 378 15.90 -5.71 -1.82
C LEU A 378 15.98 -5.43 -0.32
N GLU A 379 15.05 -5.96 0.46
CA GLU A 379 15.03 -5.85 1.92
C GLU A 379 16.39 -6.22 2.53
N ARG A 380 16.94 -7.38 2.15
CA ARG A 380 18.25 -7.85 2.65
C ARG A 380 19.40 -6.91 2.28
N LEU A 381 19.36 -6.31 1.09
CA LEU A 381 20.39 -5.39 0.63
C LEU A 381 20.30 -4.05 1.36
N ILE A 382 19.08 -3.53 1.55
CA ILE A 382 18.78 -2.33 2.33
C ILE A 382 19.27 -2.51 3.77
N LEU A 383 18.82 -3.58 4.45
CA LEU A 383 19.21 -3.90 5.82
C LEU A 383 20.73 -4.06 5.96
N LYS A 384 21.40 -4.71 4.99
CA LYS A 384 22.86 -4.84 4.99
C LYS A 384 23.56 -3.47 4.96
N VAL A 385 23.10 -2.55 4.13
CA VAL A 385 23.68 -1.20 4.05
C VAL A 385 23.45 -0.44 5.35
N ILE A 386 22.22 -0.43 5.87
CA ILE A 386 21.85 0.28 7.10
C ILE A 386 22.66 -0.24 8.28
N LYS A 387 22.70 -1.57 8.48
CA LYS A 387 23.49 -2.22 9.55
C LYS A 387 24.96 -1.86 9.49
N VAL A 388 25.56 -1.86 8.29
CA VAL A 388 26.98 -1.49 8.13
C VAL A 388 27.23 -0.01 8.40
N VAL A 389 26.36 0.87 7.92
CA VAL A 389 26.56 2.32 8.07
C VAL A 389 26.37 2.77 9.51
N PHE A 390 25.32 2.28 10.18
CA PHE A 390 24.96 2.68 11.54
C PHE A 390 25.43 1.72 12.63
N ARG A 391 26.12 0.62 12.26
CA ARG A 391 26.63 -0.41 13.17
C ARG A 391 25.52 -1.07 14.01
N LEU A 392 24.44 -1.43 13.33
CA LEU A 392 23.29 -2.12 13.94
C LEU A 392 23.47 -3.63 13.86
N GLU A 393 22.99 -4.32 14.89
CA GLU A 393 22.98 -5.77 15.02
C GLU A 393 21.63 -6.36 14.56
N ASN A 394 21.47 -7.68 14.66
CA ASN A 394 20.20 -8.32 14.32
C ASN A 394 19.08 -8.00 15.31
N ASP A 395 19.41 -7.82 16.59
CA ASP A 395 18.44 -7.53 17.65
C ASP A 395 17.86 -6.10 17.53
N ASP A 396 18.48 -5.24 16.71
CA ASP A 396 17.98 -3.90 16.38
C ASP A 396 16.90 -3.92 15.29
N VAL A 397 16.62 -5.08 14.67
CA VAL A 397 15.61 -5.22 13.61
C VAL A 397 14.35 -5.85 14.16
N VAL A 398 13.25 -5.09 14.10
CA VAL A 398 11.91 -5.54 14.49
C VAL A 398 11.03 -5.60 13.24
N TYR A 399 10.42 -6.77 12.99
CA TYR A 399 9.42 -6.92 11.94
C TYR A 399 8.05 -6.52 12.47
N SER A 400 7.31 -5.73 11.69
CA SER A 400 5.93 -5.39 12.03
C SER A 400 5.04 -6.64 11.92
N ASP A 401 4.13 -6.83 12.88
CA ASP A 401 3.12 -7.90 12.85
C ASP A 401 2.12 -7.74 11.68
N TYR A 402 2.24 -6.67 10.88
CA TYR A 402 1.27 -6.23 9.87
C TYR A 402 1.82 -6.31 8.46
N LEU A 403 2.93 -7.00 8.29
CA LEU A 403 3.57 -7.21 6.99
C LEU A 403 2.75 -8.15 6.12
N ALA A 404 2.44 -7.71 4.91
CA ALA A 404 1.80 -8.57 3.92
C ALA A 404 2.72 -9.77 3.59
N GLY A 405 2.25 -10.98 3.87
CA GLY A 405 3.02 -12.22 3.71
C GLY A 405 4.06 -12.48 4.81
N GLY A 406 3.95 -11.77 5.94
CA GLY A 406 4.79 -11.89 7.13
C GLY A 406 6.28 -11.71 6.86
N GLN A 407 7.15 -12.21 7.74
CA GLN A 407 8.60 -12.02 7.63
C GLN A 407 9.19 -12.49 6.27
N GLY A 408 8.62 -13.52 5.64
CA GLY A 408 9.08 -14.02 4.33
C GLY A 408 8.82 -13.09 3.16
N GLY A 409 7.81 -12.22 3.27
CA GLY A 409 7.34 -11.34 2.20
C GLY A 409 6.34 -12.03 1.27
N TRP A 410 5.63 -11.23 0.47
CA TRP A 410 4.45 -11.70 -0.28
C TRP A 410 4.77 -12.80 -1.29
N TYR A 411 5.95 -12.76 -1.91
CA TYR A 411 6.35 -13.78 -2.87
C TYR A 411 6.68 -15.13 -2.23
N GLN A 412 7.10 -15.13 -0.96
CA GLN A 412 7.50 -16.32 -0.19
C GLN A 412 6.52 -16.66 0.94
N ARG A 413 5.26 -16.20 0.84
CA ARG A 413 4.25 -16.34 1.88
C ARG A 413 3.71 -17.77 2.12
N PHE A 414 4.25 -18.77 1.43
CA PHE A 414 3.83 -20.18 1.51
C PHE A 414 5.00 -21.15 1.51
#